data_AF-A0A377KH94-F1
#
_entry.id   AF-A0A377KH94-F1
#
_cell.length_a   1.000
_cell.length_b   1.000
_cell.length_c   1.000
_cell.angle_alpha   90.00
_cell.angle_beta   90.00
_cell.angle_gamma   90.00
#
_symmetry.space_group_name_H-M   'P 1'
#
loop_
_entity.id
_entity.type
_entity.pdbx_description
1 polymer ?
#
loop_
_entity_poly.entity_id
_entity_poly.type
_entity_poly.pdbx_seq_one_letter_code
_entity_poly.pdbx_strand_id
1 'polypeptide(L)' 'MPFNTLLQKTGLVAILRGVKPDEIVAIGEKLYAAGFRLIEIPMNSPEALQSISLLRDALPKDCLVGAGTVLR' A
#
# COMPACT_ATOMS: atom_id res chain seq x y z
N MET A 1 -6.12 7.79 10.33
CA MET A 1 -7.33 8.43 9.78
C MET A 1 -8.29 7.34 9.32
N PRO A 2 -9.62 7.56 9.31
CA PRO A 2 -10.58 6.59 8.79
C PRO A 2 -10.38 6.37 7.28
N PHE A 3 -10.63 5.15 6.80
CA PHE A 3 -10.52 4.79 5.38
C PHE A 3 -11.35 5.70 4.47
N ASN A 4 -12.63 5.92 4.79
CA ASN A 4 -13.53 6.75 3.99
C ASN A 4 -13.00 8.19 3.80
N THR A 5 -12.33 8.75 4.81
CA THR A 5 -11.73 10.09 4.72
C THR A 5 -10.60 10.14 3.71
N LEU A 6 -9.74 9.12 3.68
CA LEU A 6 -8.63 9.04 2.73
C LEU A 6 -9.13 8.73 1.31
N LEU A 7 -10.16 7.91 1.18
CA LEU A 7 -10.79 7.62 -0.11
C LEU A 7 -11.42 8.87 -0.71
N GLN A 8 -12.10 9.69 0.08
CA GLN A 8 -12.69 10.95 -0.41
C GLN A 8 -11.62 11.98 -0.86
N LYS A 9 -10.40 11.91 -0.31
CA LYS A 9 -9.32 12.86 -0.63
C LYS A 9 -8.75 12.66 -2.03
N THR A 10 -8.66 11.42 -2.50
CA THR A 10 -8.03 11.07 -3.79
C THR A 10 -8.96 10.35 -4.75
N GLY A 11 -9.96 9.63 -4.24
CA GLY A 11 -10.82 8.72 -5.01
C GLY A 11 -10.12 7.44 -5.48
N LEU A 12 -8.88 7.19 -5.06
CA LEU A 12 -8.01 6.17 -5.65
C LEU A 12 -7.39 5.24 -4.60
N VAL A 13 -7.19 3.98 -4.99
CA VAL A 13 -6.43 2.96 -4.24
C VAL A 13 -5.38 2.37 -5.17
N ALA A 14 -4.11 2.37 -4.77
CA ALA A 14 -3.05 1.73 -5.53
C ALA A 14 -2.92 0.26 -5.14
N ILE A 15 -2.92 -0.65 -6.12
CA ILE A 15 -2.75 -2.09 -5.89
C ILE A 15 -1.40 -2.52 -6.45
N LEU A 16 -0.47 -2.91 -5.56
CA LEU A 16 0.90 -3.29 -5.91
C LEU A 16 1.03 -4.80 -6.11
N ARG A 17 0.44 -5.30 -7.19
CA ARG A 17 0.47 -6.73 -7.53
C ARG A 17 1.82 -7.14 -8.13
N GLY A 18 2.41 -8.21 -7.58
CA GLY A 18 3.62 -8.81 -8.16
C GLY A 18 4.90 -8.01 -7.92
N VAL A 19 4.84 -6.95 -7.12
CA VAL A 19 6.00 -6.15 -6.71
C VAL A 19 6.79 -6.91 -5.66
N LYS A 20 8.12 -6.92 -5.78
CA LYS A 20 9.01 -7.58 -4.83
C LYS A 20 9.31 -6.72 -3.60
N PRO A 21 9.70 -7.33 -2.47
CA PRO A 21 10.04 -6.59 -1.25
C PRO A 21 11.13 -5.52 -1.41
N ASP A 22 12.12 -5.73 -2.28
CA ASP A 22 13.21 -4.78 -2.55
C ASP A 22 12.79 -3.57 -3.39
N GLU A 23 11.66 -3.66 -4.10
CA GLU A 23 11.10 -2.60 -4.94
C GLU A 23 9.96 -1.84 -4.25
N ILE A 24 9.31 -2.45 -3.25
CA ILE A 24 8.04 -1.98 -2.68
C ILE A 24 8.13 -0.58 -2.07
N VAL A 25 9.22 -0.28 -1.36
CA VAL A 25 9.40 1.00 -0.65
C VAL A 25 9.57 2.12 -1.67
N ALA A 26 10.44 1.93 -2.66
CA ALA A 26 10.70 2.93 -3.70
C ALA A 26 9.42 3.27 -4.48
N ILE A 27 8.62 2.27 -4.84
CA ILE A 27 7.32 2.49 -5.52
C ILE A 27 6.33 3.18 -4.58
N GLY A 28 6.25 2.73 -3.32
CA GLY A 28 5.39 3.29 -2.29
C GLY A 28 5.59 4.78 -2.04
N GLU A 29 6.85 5.21 -1.91
CA GLU A 29 7.21 6.61 -1.70
C GLU A 29 6.81 7.48 -2.88
N LYS A 30 6.98 6.97 -4.12
CA LYS A 30 6.54 7.69 -5.33
C LYS A 30 5.03 7.84 -5.39
N LEU A 31 4.28 6.80 -5.06
CA LEU A 31 2.82 6.88 -4.96
C LEU A 31 2.37 7.86 -3.89
N TYR A 32 2.99 7.83 -2.72
CA TYR A 32 2.69 8.76 -1.64
C TYR A 32 2.95 10.22 -2.06
N ALA A 33 4.09 10.48 -2.71
CA ALA A 33 4.45 11.79 -3.26
C ALA A 33 3.49 12.25 -4.36
N ALA A 34 2.96 11.32 -5.16
CA ALA A 34 1.92 11.59 -6.16
C ALA A 34 0.52 11.82 -5.56
N GLY A 35 0.37 11.71 -4.24
CA GLY A 35 -0.87 12.03 -3.53
C GLY A 35 -1.66 10.81 -3.06
N PHE A 36 -1.25 9.58 -3.39
CA PHE A 36 -1.95 8.39 -2.91
C PHE A 36 -1.87 8.29 -1.39
N ARG A 37 -2.96 7.84 -0.78
CA ARG A 37 -3.06 7.59 0.67
C ARG A 37 -3.61 6.21 1.01
N LEU A 38 -3.94 5.41 0.01
CA LEU A 38 -4.46 4.06 0.15
C LEU A 38 -3.64 3.15 -0.77
N ILE A 39 -2.91 2.21 -0.17
CA ILE A 39 -2.10 1.23 -0.90
C ILE A 39 -2.46 -0.17 -0.43
N GLU A 40 -2.70 -1.06 -1.37
CA GLU A 40 -3.01 -2.47 -1.17
C GLU A 40 -1.90 -3.35 -1.75
N ILE A 41 -1.53 -4.39 -1.01
CA ILE A 41 -0.66 -5.47 -1.48
C ILE A 41 -1.50 -6.76 -1.54
N PRO A 42 -1.69 -7.36 -2.74
CA PRO A 42 -2.37 -8.64 -2.87
C PRO A 42 -1.60 -9.77 -2.20
N MET A 43 -2.28 -10.67 -1.47
CA MET A 43 -1.69 -11.83 -0.79
C MET A 43 -1.09 -12.88 -1.73
N ASN A 44 -1.38 -12.79 -3.04
CA ASN A 44 -0.71 -13.58 -4.07
C ASN A 44 0.53 -12.89 -4.68
N SER A 45 1.00 -11.79 -4.08
CA SER A 45 2.28 -11.16 -4.43
C SER A 45 3.45 -11.87 -3.75
N PRO A 46 4.67 -11.82 -4.32
CA PRO A 46 5.87 -12.34 -3.66
C PRO A 46 6.03 -11.75 -2.26
N GLU A 47 6.16 -12.61 -1.25
CA GLU A 47 6.45 -12.22 0.14
C GLU A 47 5.54 -11.08 0.67
N ALA A 48 4.25 -11.13 0.34
CA ALA A 48 3.30 -10.03 0.57
C ALA A 48 3.31 -9.44 1.99
N LEU A 49 3.44 -10.27 3.03
CA LEU A 49 3.49 -9.81 4.43
C LEU A 49 4.75 -8.99 4.72
N GLN A 50 5.89 -9.38 4.16
CA GLN A 50 7.14 -8.62 4.27
C GLN A 50 7.00 -7.27 3.55
N SER A 51 6.44 -7.28 2.35
CA SER A 51 6.17 -6.06 1.59
C SER A 51 5.24 -5.09 2.33
N ILE A 52 4.19 -5.60 3.00
CA ILE A 52 3.30 -4.79 3.85
C ILE A 52 4.08 -4.18 5.02
N SER A 53 4.92 -4.96 5.71
CA SER A 53 5.73 -4.47 6.84
C SER A 53 6.69 -3.37 6.40
N LEU A 54 7.50 -3.63 5.37
CA LEU A 54 8.48 -2.68 4.85
C LEU A 54 7.82 -1.38 4.40
N LEU A 55 6.72 -1.49 3.66
CA LEU A 55 6.00 -0.33 3.17
C LEU A 55 5.34 0.46 4.31
N ARG A 56 4.85 -0.23 5.34
CA ARG A 56 4.30 0.43 6.51
C ARG A 56 5.38 1.22 7.24
N ASP A 57 6.54 0.63 7.47
CA ASP A 57 7.63 1.30 8.20
C ASP A 57 8.16 2.53 7.44
N ALA A 58 8.19 2.47 6.11
CA ALA A 58 8.68 3.58 5.28
C ALA A 58 7.69 4.75 5.13
N LEU A 59 6.38 4.48 5.07
CA LEU A 59 5.40 5.50 4.74
C LEU A 59 4.88 6.27 5.97
N PRO A 60 4.47 7.54 5.81
CA PRO A 60 3.82 8.30 6.87
C PRO A 60 2.51 7.67 7.38
N LYS A 61 2.14 8.01 8.63
CA LYS A 61 0.96 7.46 9.33
C LYS A 61 -0.39 7.87 8.71
N ASP A 62 -0.41 8.86 7.81
CA ASP A 62 -1.61 9.28 7.08
C ASP A 62 -1.86 8.49 5.78
N CYS A 63 -0.94 7.60 5.39
CA CYS A 63 -1.18 6.60 4.36
C CYS A 63 -1.69 5.30 5.01
N LEU A 64 -2.71 4.64 4.48
CA LEU A 64 -3.07 3.28 4.87
C LEU A 64 -2.44 2.27 3.92
N VAL A 65 -1.89 1.22 4.52
CA VAL A 65 -1.34 0.05 3.83
C VAL A 65 -2.17 -1.15 4.24
N GLY A 66 -2.67 -1.92 3.28
CA GLY A 66 -3.57 -3.05 3.53
C GLY A 66 -3.24 -4.28 2.69
N ALA A 67 -3.82 -5.41 3.10
CA ALA A 67 -3.78 -6.66 2.33
C ALA A 67 -5.06 -6.80 1.50
N GLY A 68 -4.93 -7.27 0.26
CA GLY A 68 -6.05 -7.69 -0.56
C GLY A 68 -5.89 -9.11 -1.08
N THR A 69 -6.90 -9.65 -1.77
CA THR A 69 -6.93 -11.08 -2.16
C THR A 69 -6.80 -12.01 -0.94
N VAL A 70 -7.33 -11.61 0.22
CA VAL A 70 -7.36 -12.44 1.43
C VAL A 70 -8.43 -13.52 1.24
N LEU A 71 -8.03 -14.79 1.37
CA LEU A 71 -8.94 -15.94 1.28
C LEU A 71 -9.27 -16.46 2.68
N ARG A 72 -10.34 -17.25 2.77
CA ARG A 72 -10.87 -17.88 4.00
C ARG A 72 -10.25 -19.25 4.27
#